data_AF-A0AAN6DDA3-F1
#
_entry.id   AF-A0AAN6DDA3-F1
#
_cell.length_a   1.000
_cell.length_b   1.000
_cell.length_c   1.000
_cell.angle_alpha   90.00
_cell.angle_beta   90.00
_cell.angle_gamma   90.00
#
_symmetry.space_group_name_H-M   'P 1'
#
loop_
_entity.id
_entity.type
_entity.pdbx_description
1 polymer ?
#
loop_
_entity_poly.entity_id
_entity_poly.type
_entity_poly.pdbx_seq_one_letter_code
_entity_poly.pdbx_strand_id
1 'polypeptide(L)'
;MHQLCGIAAHTTLRSRFCSLEHVTTAHVYSLDLNVLPPPPLVPAEFTILNYLEAATHKTLQHSVVCDSCGGYHAIEAALRVGRLPRVLVLHVDLDNEQLNEVRRFQNWLVPAFYAAAGPGRPLFRTTPVAGAATRYELVGYVAQITSRDNTSHLVTLTRTPQGEWYLFNDFLVTRISQDEALNLTYWWKRPVVAVYQDLSEREFDYDGWKAVIDDSILYRDHFAQGTREGKVIEYELLTRAEAPKPGTLVAIDAEFVLLAPEEYLFRSSGAKVLVRPKKVSLARVSVIRGEGPKEGVCFIDDYILTDESTINDYITSFSGIEPGDLTPEKSSKTVVTLQTAYRKIWLLLNLGCVFVGHSLSGDFRAINIQVPPQQVRDTAELFYLKREKRKLGLKFLMYQLFNDRVQTGNHDSIEDAHSALRLYRKYLELKQAGELEETLQRIYLEGQYSRFRVPSSQ
;
A
#
# COMPACT_ATOMS: atom_id res chain seq x y z
N MET A 1 -1.22 10.36 15.61
CA MET A 1 -0.35 11.15 14.72
C MET A 1 0.14 12.44 15.35
N HIS A 2 -0.74 13.40 15.68
CA HIS A 2 -0.32 14.67 16.31
C HIS A 2 0.60 14.51 17.54
N GLN A 3 0.29 13.57 18.46
CA GLN A 3 1.15 13.34 19.63
C GLN A 3 2.52 12.71 19.30
N LEU A 4 2.60 11.95 18.21
CA LEU A 4 3.80 11.19 17.85
C LEU A 4 4.77 11.99 16.99
N CYS A 5 4.25 12.76 16.03
CA CYS A 5 5.05 13.47 15.01
C CYS A 5 4.84 14.99 15.04
N GLY A 6 3.86 15.49 15.80
CA GLY A 6 3.50 16.91 15.79
C GLY A 6 4.54 17.76 16.49
N ILE A 7 4.99 18.79 15.79
CA ILE A 7 5.94 19.78 16.27
C ILE A 7 5.17 21.09 16.48
N ALA A 8 5.20 21.63 17.70
CA ALA A 8 4.70 22.97 17.96
C ALA A 8 5.77 23.99 17.53
N ALA A 9 5.44 24.78 16.52
CA ALA A 9 6.29 25.84 15.99
C ALA A 9 5.68 27.20 16.34
N HIS A 10 6.41 28.00 17.11
CA HIS A 10 6.01 29.33 17.53
C HIS A 10 6.70 30.38 16.65
N THR A 11 5.92 31.19 15.95
CA THR A 11 6.44 32.31 15.15
C THR A 11 6.11 33.61 15.85
N THR A 12 7.14 34.36 16.24
CA THR A 12 7.01 35.70 16.83
C THR A 12 7.37 36.73 15.77
N LEU A 13 6.44 37.64 15.47
CA LEU A 13 6.68 38.81 14.64
C LEU A 13 6.83 40.01 15.55
N ARG A 14 7.97 40.68 15.50
CA ARG A 14 8.25 41.87 16.30
C ARG A 14 8.65 43.04 15.41
N SER A 15 7.95 44.15 15.51
CA SER A 15 8.42 45.41 14.92
C SER A 15 9.38 46.11 15.88
N ARG A 16 10.44 46.71 15.34
CA ARG A 16 11.32 47.62 16.11
C ARG A 16 10.84 49.07 16.07
N PHE A 17 9.84 49.37 15.23
CA PHE A 17 9.36 50.74 14.97
C PHE A 17 7.99 51.03 15.62
N CYS A 18 7.23 50.00 15.98
CA CYS A 18 5.99 50.13 16.74
C CYS A 18 5.87 48.99 17.76
N SER A 19 4.91 49.09 18.68
CA SER A 19 4.64 48.07 19.71
C SER A 19 3.97 46.79 19.17
N LEU A 20 4.10 46.50 17.86
CA LEU A 20 3.53 45.32 17.24
C LEU A 20 4.37 44.09 17.63
N GLU A 21 3.78 43.26 18.47
CA GLU A 21 4.24 41.91 18.78
C GLU A 21 3.08 40.94 18.51
N HIS A 22 3.30 39.99 17.60
CA HIS A 22 2.31 38.99 17.25
C HIS A 22 2.93 37.60 17.32
N VAL A 23 2.32 36.70 18.08
CA VAL A 23 2.79 35.33 18.24
C VAL A 23 1.75 34.38 17.64
N THR A 24 2.16 33.59 16.65
CA THR A 24 1.36 32.49 16.13
C THR A 24 1.97 31.16 16.54
N THR A 25 1.11 30.16 16.74
CA THR A 25 1.54 28.77 16.94
C THR A 25 0.94 27.92 15.85
N ALA A 26 1.79 27.17 15.15
CA ALA A 26 1.39 26.20 14.14
C ALA A 26 1.87 24.81 14.53
N HIS A 27 1.15 23.79 14.08
CA HIS A 27 1.58 22.40 14.18
C HIS A 27 2.11 21.93 12.83
N VAL A 28 3.39 21.58 12.79
CA VAL A 28 4.05 20.98 11.62
C VAL A 28 4.41 19.52 11.91
N TYR A 29 4.59 18.72 10.87
CA TYR A 29 4.89 17.28 11.00
C TYR A 29 6.27 16.90 10.46
N SER A 30 6.98 17.87 9.89
CA SER A 30 8.33 17.74 9.39
C SER A 30 9.08 19.06 9.57
N LEU A 31 10.41 18.98 9.61
CA LEU A 31 11.29 20.16 9.58
C LEU A 31 12.07 20.18 8.27
N ASP A 32 12.04 21.32 7.57
CA ASP A 32 12.84 21.53 6.37
C ASP A 32 14.26 21.97 6.73
N LEU A 33 15.21 21.15 6.32
CA LEU A 33 16.65 21.37 6.42
C LEU A 33 17.17 22.00 5.13
N ASN A 34 17.11 23.33 5.06
CA ASN A 34 17.46 24.09 3.85
C ASN A 34 18.49 25.21 4.07
N VAL A 35 18.74 25.57 5.33
CA VAL A 35 19.58 26.73 5.68
C VAL A 35 20.56 26.33 6.78
N LEU A 36 21.80 26.76 6.65
CA LEU A 36 22.81 26.67 7.70
C LEU A 36 22.65 27.83 8.70
N PRO A 37 23.04 27.64 9.97
CA PRO A 37 23.03 28.73 10.93
C PRO A 37 23.99 29.84 10.47
N PRO A 38 23.62 31.13 10.63
CA PRO A 38 24.46 32.24 10.19
C PRO A 38 25.82 32.28 10.92
N PRO A 39 26.91 32.77 10.28
CA PRO A 39 28.26 32.83 10.87
C PRO A 39 28.31 33.66 12.18
N PRO A 40 29.23 33.36 13.13
CA PRO A 40 30.67 33.18 12.86
C PRO A 40 31.27 31.80 13.18
N LEU A 41 30.45 30.81 13.54
CA LEU A 41 30.91 29.49 13.98
C LEU A 41 30.35 28.40 13.06
N VAL A 42 31.03 28.11 11.95
CA VAL A 42 30.91 26.77 11.34
C VAL A 42 31.59 25.83 12.34
N PRO A 43 30.89 24.86 12.95
CA PRO A 43 31.50 24.04 13.99
C PRO A 43 32.63 23.17 13.44
N ALA A 44 33.52 22.70 14.33
CA ALA A 44 34.61 21.79 13.97
C ALA A 44 34.11 20.49 13.32
N GLU A 45 32.85 20.13 13.53
CA GLU A 45 32.16 19.00 12.90
C GLU A 45 30.93 19.52 12.13
N PHE A 46 30.90 19.24 10.83
CA PHE A 46 29.80 19.61 9.94
C PHE A 46 28.90 18.39 9.69
N THR A 47 27.68 18.43 10.26
CA THR A 47 26.72 17.33 10.25
C THR A 47 25.30 17.85 9.99
N ILE A 48 24.37 16.92 9.82
CA ILE A 48 22.93 17.19 9.74
C ILE A 48 22.41 17.96 10.97
N LEU A 49 23.06 17.84 12.13
CA LEU A 49 22.65 18.53 13.35
C LEU A 49 22.77 20.05 13.21
N ASN A 50 23.72 20.55 12.43
CA ASN A 50 23.85 21.99 12.19
C ASN A 50 22.64 22.55 11.45
N TYR A 51 22.15 21.82 10.45
CA TYR A 51 20.91 22.16 9.75
C TYR A 51 19.70 22.04 10.68
N LEU A 52 19.67 21.04 11.57
CA LEU A 52 18.59 20.88 12.55
C LEU A 52 18.56 22.04 13.57
N GLU A 53 19.72 22.49 14.05
CA GLU A 53 19.84 23.68 14.91
C GLU A 53 19.27 24.92 14.20
N ALA A 54 19.62 25.13 12.93
CA ALA A 54 19.08 26.24 12.14
C ALA A 54 17.58 26.09 11.84
N ALA A 55 17.10 24.86 11.60
CA ALA A 55 15.69 24.59 11.30
C ALA A 55 14.78 24.85 12.51
N THR A 56 15.28 24.61 13.72
CA THR A 56 14.53 24.78 14.97
C THR A 56 14.55 26.21 15.51
N HIS A 57 15.48 27.04 15.05
CA HIS A 57 15.58 28.44 15.43
C HIS A 57 15.97 29.32 14.22
N LYS A 58 14.97 29.90 13.54
CA LYS A 58 15.16 30.82 12.40
C LYS A 58 14.82 32.24 12.80
N THR A 59 15.62 33.21 12.38
CA THR A 59 15.30 34.64 12.50
C THR A 59 15.49 35.29 11.13
N LEU A 60 14.43 35.93 10.63
CA LEU A 60 14.40 36.59 9.34
C LEU A 60 13.95 38.05 9.52
N GLN A 61 14.53 38.95 8.73
CA GLN A 61 14.06 40.33 8.63
C GLN A 61 13.29 40.47 7.32
N HIS A 62 12.08 41.01 7.39
CA HIS A 62 11.23 41.27 6.23
C HIS A 62 10.54 42.63 6.38
N SER A 63 10.20 43.28 5.27
CA SER A 63 9.43 44.53 5.29
C SER A 63 7.95 44.26 5.06
N VAL A 64 7.10 44.55 6.02
CA VAL A 64 5.64 44.39 5.90
C VAL A 64 4.93 45.74 5.99
N VAL A 65 3.75 45.83 5.40
CA VAL A 65 2.84 46.94 5.62
C VAL A 65 2.14 46.72 6.95
N CYS A 66 2.23 47.69 7.86
CA CYS A 66 1.62 47.61 9.18
C CYS A 66 0.14 48.01 9.11
N ASP A 67 -0.76 47.10 9.48
CA ASP A 67 -2.22 47.36 9.47
C ASP A 67 -2.64 48.51 10.40
N SER A 68 -1.84 48.84 11.43
CA SER A 68 -2.17 49.89 12.40
C SER A 68 -1.79 51.30 11.96
N CYS A 69 -0.75 51.48 11.13
CA CYS A 69 -0.26 52.80 10.73
C CYS A 69 -0.13 52.99 9.21
N GLY A 70 -0.34 51.94 8.41
CA GLY A 70 -0.24 51.96 6.95
C GLY A 70 1.19 52.10 6.38
N GLY A 71 2.22 52.18 7.24
CA GLY A 71 3.62 52.33 6.83
C GLY A 71 4.33 51.00 6.58
N TYR A 72 5.42 51.04 5.79
CA TYR A 72 6.33 49.91 5.60
C TYR A 72 7.30 49.81 6.77
N HIS A 73 7.22 48.72 7.53
CA HIS A 73 8.09 48.47 8.68
C HIS A 73 8.95 47.23 8.44
N ALA A 74 10.25 47.32 8.76
CA ALA A 74 11.04 46.12 8.92
C ALA A 74 10.59 45.40 10.21
N ILE A 75 10.14 44.16 10.05
CA ILE A 75 9.78 43.25 11.13
C ILE A 75 10.84 42.16 11.26
N GLU A 76 11.04 41.73 12.49
CA GLU A 76 11.85 40.56 12.82
C GLU A 76 10.88 39.39 13.06
N ALA A 77 10.94 38.39 12.18
CA ALA A 77 10.20 37.15 12.30
C ALA A 77 11.11 36.07 12.88
N ALA A 78 10.77 35.57 14.07
CA ALA A 78 11.51 34.51 14.76
C ALA A 78 10.66 33.24 14.86
N LEU A 79 11.11 32.16 14.23
CA LEU A 79 10.55 30.82 14.37
C LEU A 79 11.30 30.08 15.48
N ARG A 80 10.57 29.53 16.44
CA ARG A 80 11.10 28.67 17.50
C ARG A 80 10.29 27.39 17.59
N VAL A 81 10.99 26.28 17.39
CA VAL A 81 10.44 24.95 17.64
C VAL A 81 10.49 24.66 19.14
N GLY A 82 9.39 24.16 19.70
CA GLY A 82 9.30 23.72 21.08
C GLY A 82 10.00 22.38 21.33
N ARG A 83 9.34 21.48 22.05
CA ARG A 83 9.84 20.11 22.27
C ARG A 83 9.79 19.32 20.96
N LEU A 84 10.85 18.55 20.68
CA LEU A 84 10.85 17.62 19.55
C LEU A 84 9.86 16.46 19.79
N PRO A 85 9.17 15.99 18.73
CA PRO A 85 8.23 14.87 18.80
C PRO A 85 8.95 13.54 18.99
N ARG A 86 8.22 12.47 19.29
CA ARG A 86 8.79 11.12 19.40
C ARG A 86 9.37 10.63 18.08
N VAL A 87 8.70 10.93 16.97
CA VAL A 87 9.16 10.64 15.61
C VAL A 87 9.43 11.97 14.92
N LEU A 88 10.70 12.21 14.63
CA LEU A 88 11.18 13.42 13.98
C LEU A 88 11.41 13.14 12.48
N VAL A 89 10.59 13.76 11.64
CA VAL A 89 10.74 13.70 10.19
C VAL A 89 11.48 14.95 9.71
N LEU A 90 12.59 14.74 9.01
CA LEU A 90 13.45 15.79 8.47
C LEU A 90 13.39 15.74 6.96
N HIS A 91 12.96 16.82 6.33
CA HIS A 91 13.01 16.98 4.89
C HIS A 91 14.33 17.66 4.52
N VAL A 92 15.15 16.98 3.73
CA VAL A 92 16.49 17.43 3.35
C VAL A 92 16.43 18.16 2.02
N ASP A 93 16.13 19.45 2.09
CA ASP A 93 15.97 20.33 0.93
C ASP A 93 17.22 21.18 0.72
N LEU A 94 18.30 20.51 0.32
CA LEU A 94 19.58 21.13 0.02
C LEU A 94 19.75 21.37 -1.47
N ASP A 95 20.26 22.53 -1.85
CA ASP A 95 20.65 22.80 -3.24
C ASP A 95 21.93 22.03 -3.64
N ASN A 96 22.32 22.14 -4.91
CA ASN A 96 23.48 21.41 -5.44
C ASN A 96 24.81 21.88 -4.81
N GLU A 97 24.92 23.15 -4.43
CA GLU A 97 26.13 23.70 -3.81
C GLU A 97 26.29 23.15 -2.40
N GLN A 98 25.24 23.26 -1.58
CA GLN A 98 25.16 22.70 -0.24
C GLN A 98 25.40 21.18 -0.25
N LEU A 99 24.81 20.45 -1.20
CA LEU A 99 25.01 19.00 -1.31
C LEU A 99 26.47 18.64 -1.67
N ASN A 100 27.14 19.46 -2.47
CA ASN A 100 28.58 19.28 -2.76
C ASN A 100 29.46 19.51 -1.52
N GLU A 101 29.05 20.37 -0.60
CA GLU A 101 29.72 20.52 0.70
C GLU A 101 29.49 19.30 1.58
N VAL A 102 28.23 18.84 1.70
CA VAL A 102 27.86 17.63 2.46
C VAL A 102 28.69 16.41 2.04
N ARG A 103 28.91 16.24 0.73
CA ARG A 103 29.68 15.11 0.16
C ARG A 103 31.14 15.06 0.61
N ARG A 104 31.69 16.13 1.19
CA ARG A 104 33.06 16.13 1.74
C ARG A 104 33.15 15.43 3.10
N PHE A 105 32.02 15.16 3.74
CA PHE A 105 31.95 14.64 5.11
C PHE A 105 31.31 13.26 5.14
N GLN A 106 32.10 12.23 5.46
CA GLN A 106 31.58 10.84 5.57
C GLN A 106 30.52 10.68 6.66
N ASN A 107 30.62 11.45 7.75
CA ASN A 107 29.75 11.34 8.92
C ASN A 107 28.72 12.47 8.99
N TRP A 108 28.33 13.04 7.85
CA TRP A 108 27.35 14.13 7.85
C TRP A 108 25.99 13.67 8.42
N LEU A 109 25.53 12.48 8.01
CA LEU A 109 24.35 11.85 8.56
C LEU A 109 24.72 11.05 9.81
N VAL A 110 24.27 11.51 10.97
CA VAL A 110 24.64 10.89 12.26
C VAL A 110 23.70 9.72 12.59
N PRO A 111 24.19 8.60 13.12
CA PRO A 111 23.33 7.47 13.48
C PRO A 111 22.43 7.76 14.70
N ALA A 112 22.88 8.64 15.59
CA ALA A 112 22.14 9.05 16.77
C ALA A 112 22.60 10.42 17.27
N PHE A 113 21.72 11.12 18.00
CA PHE A 113 22.05 12.37 18.68
C PHE A 113 21.23 12.54 19.96
N TYR A 114 21.66 13.46 20.81
CA TYR A 114 21.01 13.87 22.03
C TYR A 114 20.43 15.29 21.86
N ALA A 115 19.15 15.44 22.18
CA ALA A 115 18.44 16.71 22.21
C ALA A 115 18.25 17.15 23.66
N ALA A 116 18.73 18.35 24.00
CA ALA A 116 18.54 18.95 25.32
C ALA A 116 17.97 20.36 25.21
N ALA A 117 17.23 20.80 26.23
CA ALA A 117 16.79 22.19 26.33
C ALA A 117 17.99 23.08 26.68
N GLY A 118 18.32 24.05 25.82
CA GLY A 118 19.35 25.07 26.07
C GLY A 118 18.73 26.45 26.35
N PRO A 119 19.52 27.41 26.86
CA PRO A 119 19.07 28.78 27.07
C PRO A 119 18.73 29.44 25.72
N GLY A 120 17.42 29.52 25.41
CA GLY A 120 16.88 30.20 24.23
C GLY A 120 16.85 29.40 22.93
N ARG A 121 17.49 28.23 22.86
CA ARG A 121 17.45 27.30 21.71
C ARG A 121 17.69 25.85 22.12
N PRO A 122 17.14 24.85 21.39
CA PRO A 122 17.49 23.45 21.62
C PRO A 122 18.96 23.20 21.27
N LEU A 123 19.58 22.27 22.00
CA LEU A 123 20.97 21.85 21.81
C LEU A 123 21.00 20.43 21.25
N PHE A 124 21.72 20.22 20.16
CA PHE A 124 21.91 18.91 19.55
C PHE A 124 23.38 18.48 19.59
N ARG A 125 23.66 17.28 20.10
CA ARG A 125 25.03 16.74 20.21
C ARG A 125 25.06 15.26 19.88
N THR A 126 26.17 14.80 19.30
CA THR A 126 26.45 13.37 19.07
C THR A 126 26.86 12.65 20.35
N THR A 127 27.39 13.40 21.33
CA THR A 127 27.78 12.89 22.64
C THR A 127 26.69 13.12 23.70
N PRO A 128 26.63 12.28 24.76
CA PRO A 128 25.68 12.47 25.85
C PRO A 128 25.85 13.83 26.52
N VAL A 129 24.74 14.54 26.73
CA VAL A 129 24.70 15.83 27.43
C VAL A 129 24.28 15.59 28.88
N ALA A 130 24.97 16.24 29.83
CA ALA A 130 24.60 16.18 31.24
C ALA A 130 23.23 16.86 31.47
N GLY A 131 22.25 16.14 32.03
CA GLY A 131 20.91 16.63 32.32
C GLY A 131 19.80 15.82 31.64
N ALA A 132 18.59 16.37 31.58
CA ALA A 132 17.44 15.77 30.91
C ALA A 132 17.58 15.92 29.38
N ALA A 133 18.24 14.95 28.74
CA ALA A 133 18.40 14.88 27.29
C ALA A 133 17.64 13.67 26.71
N THR A 134 17.01 13.85 25.55
CA THR A 134 16.35 12.78 24.81
C THR A 134 17.29 12.26 23.73
N ARG A 135 17.49 10.95 23.68
CA ARG A 135 18.30 10.30 22.63
C ARG A 135 17.41 9.94 21.44
N TYR A 136 17.80 10.42 20.27
CA TYR A 136 17.19 10.12 18.99
C TYR A 136 18.10 9.21 18.18
N GLU A 137 17.54 8.16 17.60
CA GLU A 137 18.25 7.25 16.68
C GLU A 137 17.67 7.34 15.27
N LEU A 138 18.54 7.24 14.27
CA LEU A 138 18.13 7.19 12.88
C LEU A 138 17.45 5.83 12.60
N VAL A 139 16.17 5.88 12.26
CA VAL A 139 15.38 4.71 11.83
C VAL A 139 15.69 4.40 10.38
N GLY A 140 15.76 5.42 9.54
CA GLY A 140 16.00 5.28 8.12
C GLY A 140 15.83 6.59 7.38
N TYR A 141 16.10 6.56 6.09
CA TYR A 141 15.95 7.71 5.21
C TYR A 141 15.67 7.27 3.76
N VAL A 142 15.06 8.17 3.00
CA VAL A 142 14.84 8.04 1.56
C VAL A 142 15.92 8.83 0.84
N ALA A 143 16.52 8.22 -0.17
CA ALA A 143 17.50 8.85 -1.04
C ALA A 143 17.04 8.81 -2.49
N GLN A 144 17.24 9.91 -3.21
CA GLN A 144 17.20 9.93 -4.66
C GLN A 144 18.55 9.44 -5.19
N ILE A 145 18.49 8.45 -6.08
CA ILE A 145 19.62 7.92 -6.80
C ILE A 145 19.54 8.42 -8.23
N THR A 146 20.58 9.13 -8.69
CA THR A 146 20.67 9.65 -10.06
C THR A 146 21.72 8.87 -10.84
N SER A 147 21.29 8.23 -11.92
CA SER A 147 22.17 7.48 -12.80
C SER A 147 23.01 8.40 -13.70
N ARG A 148 23.94 7.81 -14.46
CA ARG A 148 24.79 8.56 -15.42
C ARG A 148 24.00 9.10 -16.62
N ASP A 149 22.88 8.46 -16.96
CA ASP A 149 21.94 8.91 -17.99
C ASP A 149 20.94 9.96 -17.46
N ASN A 150 21.17 10.48 -16.24
CA ASN A 150 20.35 11.50 -15.60
C ASN A 150 18.90 11.05 -15.33
N THR A 151 18.67 9.74 -15.24
CA THR A 151 17.42 9.19 -14.73
C THR A 151 17.51 9.07 -13.21
N SER A 152 16.39 9.31 -12.53
CA SER A 152 16.36 9.32 -11.06
C SER A 152 15.22 8.48 -10.53
N HIS A 153 15.48 7.76 -9.46
CA HIS A 153 14.49 7.02 -8.70
C HIS A 153 14.78 7.11 -7.21
N LEU A 154 13.81 6.72 -6.38
CA LEU A 154 13.93 6.77 -4.92
C LEU A 154 14.26 5.38 -4.38
N VAL A 155 15.15 5.34 -3.40
CA VAL A 155 15.47 4.14 -2.62
C VAL A 155 15.30 4.44 -1.14
N THR A 156 14.92 3.44 -0.36
CA THR A 156 14.78 3.56 1.10
C THR A 156 15.89 2.78 1.78
N LEU A 157 16.60 3.43 2.70
CA LEU A 157 17.58 2.80 3.58
C LEU A 157 17.02 2.81 4.99
N THR A 158 16.86 1.64 5.60
CA THR A 158 16.23 1.51 6.91
C THR A 158 16.99 0.54 7.80
N ARG A 159 16.94 0.80 9.10
CA ARG A 159 17.56 0.01 10.14
C ARG A 159 16.49 -0.83 10.86
N THR A 160 16.76 -2.10 11.07
CA THR A 160 15.89 -2.99 11.84
C THR A 160 16.03 -2.73 13.35
N PRO A 161 15.07 -3.15 14.18
CA PRO A 161 15.22 -3.12 15.64
C PRO A 161 16.47 -3.87 16.15
N GLN A 162 16.90 -4.91 15.42
CA GLN A 162 18.13 -5.67 15.70
C GLN A 162 19.41 -4.91 15.31
N GLY A 163 19.29 -3.75 14.66
CA GLY A 163 20.39 -2.88 14.27
C GLY A 163 20.99 -3.14 12.89
N GLU A 164 20.37 -4.01 12.08
CA GLU A 164 20.83 -4.32 10.72
C GLU A 164 20.29 -3.32 9.70
N TRP A 165 21.08 -3.00 8.67
CA TRP A 165 20.68 -2.07 7.62
C TRP A 165 20.25 -2.79 6.34
N TYR A 166 19.15 -2.30 5.76
CA TYR A 166 18.59 -2.79 4.51
C TYR A 166 18.34 -1.64 3.52
N LEU A 167 18.67 -1.90 2.26
CA LEU A 167 18.33 -1.08 1.11
C LEU A 167 17.10 -1.69 0.41
N PHE A 168 16.08 -0.87 0.22
CA PHE A 168 14.89 -1.18 -0.57
C PHE A 168 14.92 -0.33 -1.85
N ASN A 169 14.98 -1.02 -2.99
CA ASN A 169 14.89 -0.43 -4.32
C ASN A 169 13.81 -1.18 -5.10
N ASP A 170 12.59 -0.65 -5.08
CA ASP A 170 11.38 -1.34 -5.55
C ASP A 170 11.22 -2.73 -4.90
N PHE A 171 11.34 -3.79 -5.69
CA PHE A 171 11.26 -5.20 -5.25
C PHE A 171 12.62 -5.77 -4.82
N LEU A 172 13.73 -5.05 -5.03
CA LEU A 172 15.05 -5.45 -4.57
C LEU A 172 15.22 -5.05 -3.11
N VAL A 173 15.45 -6.05 -2.25
CA VAL A 173 15.76 -5.87 -0.83
C VAL A 173 17.11 -6.49 -0.53
N THR A 174 18.06 -5.68 -0.10
CA THR A 174 19.45 -6.12 0.11
C THR A 174 19.99 -5.60 1.44
N ARG A 175 20.63 -6.49 2.22
CA ARG A 175 21.36 -6.10 3.43
C ARG A 175 22.61 -5.31 3.06
N ILE A 176 22.88 -4.23 3.77
CA ILE A 176 24.05 -3.37 3.60
C ILE A 176 24.74 -3.12 4.95
N SER A 177 25.99 -2.63 4.93
CA SER A 177 26.66 -2.19 6.15
C SER A 177 26.12 -0.83 6.60
N GLN A 178 26.26 -0.52 7.89
CA GLN A 178 25.94 0.81 8.41
C GLN A 178 26.78 1.89 7.73
N ASP A 179 28.07 1.63 7.49
CA ASP A 179 28.97 2.60 6.84
C ASP A 179 28.48 2.95 5.43
N GLU A 180 28.04 1.97 4.64
CA GLU A 180 27.48 2.22 3.31
C GLU A 180 26.12 2.93 3.38
N ALA A 181 25.30 2.58 4.38
CA ALA A 181 24.02 3.22 4.61
C ALA A 181 24.19 4.71 4.91
N LEU A 182 25.14 5.08 5.79
CA LEU A 182 25.36 6.46 6.22
C LEU A 182 26.25 7.27 5.26
N ASN A 183 27.00 6.62 4.37
CA ASN A 183 27.87 7.29 3.42
C ASN A 183 27.06 8.09 2.37
N LEU A 184 27.19 9.41 2.41
CA LEU A 184 26.57 10.36 1.47
C LEU A 184 27.60 11.06 0.58
N THR A 185 28.84 10.56 0.52
CA THR A 185 29.90 11.17 -0.32
C THR A 185 29.69 10.92 -1.82
N TYR A 186 28.81 9.98 -2.19
CA TYR A 186 28.51 9.65 -3.57
C TYR A 186 27.82 10.80 -4.32
N TRP A 187 28.31 11.13 -5.51
CA TRP A 187 27.74 12.18 -6.37
C TRP A 187 26.31 11.86 -6.86
N TRP A 188 25.96 10.58 -6.90
CA TRP A 188 24.67 10.08 -7.39
C TRP A 188 23.64 9.89 -6.27
N LYS A 189 24.01 10.06 -5.00
CA LYS A 189 23.14 9.81 -3.85
C LYS A 189 22.75 11.14 -3.21
N ARG A 190 21.45 11.43 -3.15
CA ARG A 190 20.90 12.63 -2.51
C ARG A 190 19.89 12.23 -1.43
N PRO A 191 20.11 12.53 -0.14
CA PRO A 191 19.09 12.32 0.87
C PRO A 191 17.91 13.27 0.63
N VAL A 192 16.68 12.79 0.85
CA VAL A 192 15.45 13.57 0.65
C VAL A 192 14.65 13.65 1.95
N VAL A 193 14.46 12.53 2.64
CA VAL A 193 13.73 12.49 3.92
C VAL A 193 14.50 11.61 4.89
N ALA A 194 14.80 12.09 6.09
CA ALA A 194 15.39 11.31 7.17
C ALA A 194 14.44 11.23 8.37
N VAL A 195 14.36 10.06 9.00
CA VAL A 195 13.47 9.81 10.14
C VAL A 195 14.28 9.39 11.36
N TYR A 196 14.19 10.19 12.42
CA TYR A 196 14.75 9.87 13.72
C TYR A 196 13.64 9.54 14.72
N GLN A 197 13.94 8.67 15.68
CA GLN A 197 12.97 8.25 16.70
C GLN A 197 13.59 8.25 18.09
N ASP A 198 12.80 8.72 19.07
CA ASP A 198 13.04 8.53 20.49
C ASP A 198 12.68 7.10 20.91
N LEU A 199 13.69 6.31 21.27
CA LEU A 199 13.58 4.91 21.69
C LEU A 199 13.33 4.71 23.19
N SER A 200 13.03 5.78 23.94
CA SER A 200 12.79 5.69 25.40
C SER A 200 11.52 4.93 25.79
N GLU A 201 10.59 4.71 24.87
CA GLU A 201 9.31 4.04 25.10
C GLU A 201 9.20 2.68 24.36
N ARG A 202 8.32 1.83 24.87
CA ARG A 202 8.11 0.41 24.51
C ARG A 202 8.06 0.16 22.99
N GLU A 203 8.67 -0.95 22.56
CA GLU A 203 8.57 -1.46 21.19
C GLU A 203 7.10 -1.59 20.75
N PHE A 204 6.82 -1.20 19.51
CA PHE A 204 5.49 -1.30 18.93
C PHE A 204 5.15 -2.76 18.67
N ASP A 205 4.03 -3.24 19.25
CA ASP A 205 3.52 -4.58 18.98
C ASP A 205 2.82 -4.62 17.61
N TYR A 206 3.57 -5.05 16.59
CA TYR A 206 3.07 -5.21 15.23
C TYR A 206 1.95 -6.24 15.10
N ASP A 207 1.83 -7.15 16.05
CA ASP A 207 0.86 -8.25 16.02
C ASP A 207 -0.31 -8.04 16.98
N GLY A 208 -0.31 -6.96 17.76
CA GLY A 208 -1.35 -6.68 18.75
C GLY A 208 -2.77 -6.58 18.16
N TRP A 209 -2.88 -6.22 16.87
CA TRP A 209 -4.16 -6.20 16.16
C TRP A 209 -4.78 -7.60 16.01
N LYS A 210 -3.98 -8.67 15.99
CA LYS A 210 -4.48 -10.05 15.86
C LYS A 210 -5.34 -10.48 17.04
N ALA A 211 -5.11 -9.88 18.22
CA ALA A 211 -5.89 -10.14 19.42
C ALA A 211 -7.25 -9.42 19.43
N VAL A 212 -7.41 -8.37 18.62
CA VAL A 212 -8.58 -7.48 18.62
C VAL A 212 -9.02 -7.25 17.18
N ILE A 213 -9.59 -8.29 16.56
CA ILE A 213 -10.17 -8.21 15.22
C ILE A 213 -11.69 -8.08 15.34
N ASP A 214 -12.24 -6.92 14.98
CA ASP A 214 -13.70 -6.78 14.79
C ASP A 214 -14.11 -7.38 13.44
N ASP A 215 -14.79 -8.52 13.50
CA ASP A 215 -15.31 -9.27 12.36
C ASP A 215 -16.81 -8.98 12.08
N SER A 216 -17.42 -8.03 12.81
CA SER A 216 -18.87 -7.77 12.75
C SER A 216 -19.40 -7.49 11.33
N ILE A 217 -18.58 -6.92 10.46
CA ILE A 217 -18.91 -6.62 9.05
C ILE A 217 -19.20 -7.88 8.21
N LEU A 218 -18.79 -9.07 8.64
CA LEU A 218 -19.10 -10.33 7.95
C LEU A 218 -20.55 -10.80 8.17
N TYR A 219 -21.26 -10.25 9.18
CA TYR A 219 -22.58 -10.72 9.62
C TYR A 219 -23.68 -9.68 9.42
N ARG A 220 -23.40 -8.59 8.70
CA ARG A 220 -24.34 -7.50 8.43
C ARG A 220 -24.04 -6.87 7.08
N ASP A 221 -25.02 -6.20 6.51
CA ASP A 221 -24.78 -5.40 5.33
C ASP A 221 -24.13 -4.06 5.66
N HIS A 222 -23.47 -3.50 4.66
CA HIS A 222 -22.93 -2.16 4.70
C HIS A 222 -22.87 -1.60 3.28
N PHE A 223 -24.01 -1.09 2.82
CA PHE A 223 -24.13 -0.44 1.52
C PHE A 223 -23.43 0.92 1.54
N ALA A 224 -22.88 1.33 0.39
CA ALA A 224 -22.33 2.67 0.23
C ALA A 224 -23.41 3.75 0.42
N GLN A 225 -24.64 3.47 -0.01
CA GLN A 225 -25.82 4.30 0.18
C GLN A 225 -27.09 3.45 0.21
N GLY A 226 -28.08 3.88 0.98
CA GLY A 226 -29.39 3.24 1.06
C GLY A 226 -29.43 2.00 1.97
N THR A 227 -30.48 1.20 1.82
CA THR A 227 -30.73 -0.04 2.58
C THR A 227 -30.96 -1.20 1.60
N ARG A 228 -31.29 -2.38 2.12
CA ARG A 228 -31.69 -3.55 1.31
C ARG A 228 -32.93 -3.32 0.45
N GLU A 229 -33.74 -2.32 0.74
CA GLU A 229 -35.03 -2.13 0.07
C GLU A 229 -34.84 -1.84 -1.42
N GLY A 230 -35.51 -2.62 -2.28
CA GLY A 230 -35.40 -2.50 -3.74
C GLY A 230 -34.12 -3.06 -4.35
N LYS A 231 -33.23 -3.67 -3.56
CA LYS A 231 -32.00 -4.31 -4.05
C LYS A 231 -32.21 -5.80 -4.35
N VAL A 232 -31.56 -6.30 -5.40
CA VAL A 232 -31.49 -7.73 -5.71
C VAL A 232 -30.42 -8.35 -4.81
N ILE A 233 -30.82 -9.30 -3.96
CA ILE A 233 -29.96 -9.95 -2.99
C ILE A 233 -29.84 -11.43 -3.37
N GLU A 234 -28.66 -11.83 -3.82
CA GLU A 234 -28.34 -13.19 -4.30
C GLU A 234 -27.47 -13.95 -3.28
N TYR A 235 -27.40 -13.45 -2.04
CA TYR A 235 -26.61 -14.00 -0.94
C TYR A 235 -27.39 -14.09 0.37
N GLU A 236 -26.95 -15.00 1.23
CA GLU A 236 -27.39 -15.13 2.62
C GLU A 236 -26.24 -14.76 3.56
N LEU A 237 -26.43 -13.72 4.37
CA LEU A 237 -25.44 -13.30 5.37
C LEU A 237 -25.03 -14.45 6.30
N LEU A 238 -23.79 -14.40 6.77
CA LEU A 238 -23.34 -15.28 7.83
C LEU A 238 -24.09 -14.99 9.13
N THR A 239 -24.31 -16.04 9.90
CA THR A 239 -24.71 -15.93 11.31
C THR A 239 -23.53 -16.26 12.22
N ARG A 240 -23.58 -15.81 13.48
CA ARG A 240 -22.53 -16.13 14.47
C ARG A 240 -22.39 -17.65 14.73
N ALA A 241 -23.41 -18.45 14.40
CA ALA A 241 -23.35 -19.91 14.51
C ALA A 241 -22.41 -20.55 13.47
N GLU A 242 -22.23 -19.90 12.32
CA GLU A 242 -21.34 -20.32 11.22
C GLU A 242 -20.14 -19.36 11.06
N ALA A 243 -19.70 -18.75 12.18
CA ALA A 243 -18.53 -17.87 12.19
C ALA A 243 -17.31 -18.58 11.57
N PRO A 244 -16.59 -17.94 10.61
CA PRO A 244 -15.44 -18.56 9.98
C PRO A 244 -14.33 -18.87 10.99
N LYS A 245 -13.73 -20.05 10.86
CA LYS A 245 -12.64 -20.52 11.73
C LYS A 245 -11.39 -20.80 10.88
N PRO A 246 -10.20 -20.91 11.50
CA PRO A 246 -9.02 -21.36 10.79
C PRO A 246 -9.27 -22.69 10.09
N GLY A 247 -9.04 -22.73 8.78
CA GLY A 247 -9.30 -23.87 7.92
C GLY A 247 -10.66 -23.88 7.22
N THR A 248 -11.61 -23.00 7.58
CA THR A 248 -12.92 -22.92 6.93
C THR A 248 -12.77 -22.72 5.43
N LEU A 249 -13.42 -23.57 4.65
CA LEU A 249 -13.35 -23.51 3.19
C LEU A 249 -14.36 -22.50 2.65
N VAL A 250 -13.91 -21.60 1.78
CA VAL A 250 -14.75 -20.66 1.04
C VAL A 250 -14.33 -20.67 -0.43
N ALA A 251 -15.28 -20.54 -1.35
CA ALA A 251 -14.93 -20.30 -2.75
C ALA A 251 -15.17 -18.84 -3.10
N ILE A 252 -14.24 -18.26 -3.85
CA ILE A 252 -14.21 -16.85 -4.20
C ILE A 252 -13.98 -16.70 -5.70
N ASP A 253 -14.65 -15.71 -6.27
CA ASP A 253 -14.41 -15.21 -7.61
C ASP A 253 -14.55 -13.68 -7.60
N ALA A 254 -13.88 -13.00 -8.52
CA ALA A 254 -13.85 -11.54 -8.56
C ALA A 254 -13.80 -11.02 -10.00
N GLU A 255 -14.57 -9.96 -10.24
CA GLU A 255 -14.68 -9.31 -11.54
C GLU A 255 -14.06 -7.93 -11.53
N PHE A 256 -13.54 -7.52 -12.68
CA PHE A 256 -12.80 -6.29 -12.83
C PHE A 256 -13.31 -5.46 -14.01
N VAL A 257 -13.13 -4.15 -13.91
CA VAL A 257 -13.27 -3.22 -15.03
C VAL A 257 -11.92 -2.63 -15.42
N LEU A 258 -11.76 -2.26 -16.69
CA LEU A 258 -10.56 -1.62 -17.20
C LEU A 258 -10.66 -0.10 -16.99
N LEU A 259 -9.71 0.47 -16.23
CA LEU A 259 -9.58 1.92 -16.05
C LEU A 259 -8.68 2.54 -17.12
N ALA A 260 -7.64 1.84 -17.55
CA ALA A 260 -6.76 2.29 -18.62
C ALA A 260 -6.17 1.10 -19.39
N PRO A 261 -6.12 1.15 -20.73
CA PRO A 261 -5.49 0.12 -21.53
C PRO A 261 -3.96 0.14 -21.41
N GLU A 262 -3.33 -0.93 -21.87
CA GLU A 262 -1.87 -0.99 -21.99
C GLU A 262 -1.36 -0.10 -23.13
N GLU A 263 -0.32 0.68 -22.86
CA GLU A 263 0.33 1.56 -23.85
C GLU A 263 1.71 1.02 -24.21
N TYR A 264 1.99 0.95 -25.51
CA TYR A 264 3.27 0.49 -26.05
C TYR A 264 3.96 1.57 -26.87
N LEU A 265 5.28 1.64 -26.74
CA LEU A 265 6.15 2.43 -27.60
C LEU A 265 6.90 1.50 -28.53
N PHE A 266 6.82 1.81 -29.82
CA PHE A 266 7.57 1.12 -30.87
C PHE A 266 8.83 1.93 -31.16
N ARG A 267 9.99 1.33 -30.90
CA ARG A 267 11.28 1.95 -31.24
C ARG A 267 11.59 1.73 -32.72
N SER A 268 12.41 2.60 -33.31
CA SER A 268 12.91 2.46 -34.69
C SER A 268 13.63 1.13 -34.95
N SER A 269 14.15 0.49 -33.90
CA SER A 269 14.69 -0.88 -33.93
C SER A 269 13.65 -2.00 -34.14
N GLY A 270 12.34 -1.69 -34.17
CA GLY A 270 11.25 -2.66 -34.19
C GLY A 270 10.85 -3.20 -32.79
N ALA A 271 11.58 -2.84 -31.73
CA ALA A 271 11.27 -3.24 -30.37
C ALA A 271 9.96 -2.60 -29.87
N LYS A 272 9.02 -3.44 -29.42
CA LYS A 272 7.77 -3.05 -28.73
C LYS A 272 8.03 -3.02 -27.22
N VAL A 273 7.99 -1.83 -26.62
CA VAL A 273 8.25 -1.62 -25.19
C VAL A 273 6.94 -1.22 -24.51
N LEU A 274 6.52 -1.96 -23.48
CA LEU A 274 5.38 -1.57 -22.65
C LEU A 274 5.75 -0.33 -21.83
N VAL A 275 5.04 0.78 -22.05
CA VAL A 275 5.26 2.05 -21.34
C VAL A 275 4.34 2.16 -20.14
N ARG A 276 3.06 1.84 -20.33
CA ARG A 276 2.08 1.81 -19.24
C ARG A 276 1.40 0.46 -19.22
N PRO A 277 1.46 -0.28 -18.11
CA PRO A 277 0.66 -1.49 -17.96
C PRO A 277 -0.83 -1.13 -17.91
N LYS A 278 -1.68 -2.08 -18.29
CA LYS A 278 -3.13 -1.93 -18.10
C LYS A 278 -3.45 -1.68 -16.63
N LYS A 279 -4.43 -0.81 -16.37
CA LYS A 279 -4.93 -0.53 -15.03
C LYS A 279 -6.34 -1.09 -14.92
N VAL A 280 -6.55 -2.00 -13.97
CA VAL A 280 -7.85 -2.60 -13.68
C VAL A 280 -8.32 -2.19 -12.28
N SER A 281 -9.62 -2.21 -12.06
CA SER A 281 -10.25 -2.00 -10.75
C SER A 281 -11.19 -3.15 -10.42
N LEU A 282 -11.21 -3.56 -9.15
CA LEU A 282 -12.21 -4.51 -8.66
C LEU A 282 -13.60 -3.91 -8.83
N ALA A 283 -14.51 -4.67 -9.43
CA ALA A 283 -15.86 -4.25 -9.76
C ALA A 283 -16.93 -5.09 -9.04
N ARG A 284 -16.69 -6.39 -8.86
CA ARG A 284 -17.55 -7.29 -8.09
C ARG A 284 -16.71 -8.35 -7.40
N VAL A 285 -17.12 -8.78 -6.22
CA VAL A 285 -16.54 -9.96 -5.55
C VAL A 285 -17.63 -10.82 -4.97
N SER A 286 -17.57 -12.11 -5.28
CA SER A 286 -18.51 -13.12 -4.80
C SER A 286 -17.78 -14.15 -3.95
N VAL A 287 -18.33 -14.45 -2.77
CA VAL A 287 -17.82 -15.49 -1.88
C VAL A 287 -18.95 -16.39 -1.43
N ILE A 288 -18.77 -17.69 -1.66
CA ILE A 288 -19.72 -18.74 -1.31
C ILE A 288 -19.17 -19.66 -0.22
N ARG A 289 -20.07 -20.24 0.56
CA ARG A 289 -19.72 -21.22 1.59
C ARG A 289 -19.16 -22.48 0.93
N GLY A 290 -17.97 -22.89 1.34
CA GLY A 290 -17.32 -24.06 0.76
C GLY A 290 -17.69 -25.38 1.43
N GLU A 291 -18.40 -25.37 2.55
CA GLU A 291 -18.73 -26.57 3.33
C GLU A 291 -19.97 -26.39 4.22
N GLY A 292 -20.46 -27.50 4.77
CA GLY A 292 -21.57 -27.52 5.72
C GLY A 292 -22.95 -27.53 5.07
N PRO A 293 -24.04 -27.35 5.84
CA PRO A 293 -25.41 -27.48 5.36
C PRO A 293 -25.81 -26.47 4.27
N LYS A 294 -25.07 -25.36 4.19
CA LYS A 294 -25.26 -24.28 3.21
C LYS A 294 -24.11 -24.21 2.19
N GLU A 295 -23.39 -25.31 1.96
CA GLU A 295 -22.36 -25.38 0.92
C GLU A 295 -22.93 -24.90 -0.42
N GLY A 296 -22.17 -24.08 -1.13
CA GLY A 296 -22.57 -23.46 -2.39
C GLY A 296 -23.37 -22.15 -2.24
N VAL A 297 -23.92 -21.84 -1.06
CA VAL A 297 -24.72 -20.62 -0.85
C VAL A 297 -23.81 -19.41 -0.67
N CYS A 298 -24.03 -18.39 -1.49
CA CYS A 298 -23.32 -17.11 -1.43
C CYS A 298 -23.56 -16.37 -0.10
N PHE A 299 -22.53 -15.71 0.45
CA PHE A 299 -22.65 -14.86 1.64
C PHE A 299 -22.02 -13.47 1.47
N ILE A 300 -21.25 -13.26 0.41
CA ILE A 300 -20.75 -11.96 -0.03
C ILE A 300 -20.99 -11.89 -1.54
N ASP A 301 -21.75 -10.91 -2.00
CA ASP A 301 -21.88 -10.56 -3.42
C ASP A 301 -21.90 -9.04 -3.50
N ASP A 302 -20.69 -8.46 -3.48
CA ASP A 302 -20.47 -7.03 -3.30
C ASP A 302 -20.04 -6.42 -4.64
N TYR A 303 -20.82 -5.46 -5.13
CA TYR A 303 -20.45 -4.59 -6.26
C TYR A 303 -19.71 -3.37 -5.73
N ILE A 304 -18.62 -2.97 -6.38
CA ILE A 304 -17.70 -1.97 -5.83
C ILE A 304 -18.00 -0.59 -6.41
N LEU A 305 -18.34 0.33 -5.51
CA LEU A 305 -18.52 1.74 -5.80
C LEU A 305 -17.36 2.27 -6.63
N THR A 306 -17.64 2.63 -7.88
CA THR A 306 -16.65 3.15 -8.82
C THR A 306 -17.25 4.33 -9.56
N ASP A 307 -16.49 5.40 -9.70
CA ASP A 307 -16.87 6.51 -10.56
C ASP A 307 -16.83 6.04 -12.03
N GLU A 308 -18.01 5.89 -12.63
CA GLU A 308 -18.18 5.41 -14.01
C GLU A 308 -17.41 6.26 -15.04
N SER A 309 -17.14 7.55 -14.75
CA SER A 309 -16.35 8.41 -15.64
C SER A 309 -14.88 8.01 -15.73
N THR A 310 -14.40 7.21 -14.77
CA THR A 310 -13.02 6.69 -14.74
C THR A 310 -12.86 5.33 -15.42
N ILE A 311 -13.98 4.69 -15.79
CA ILE A 311 -13.98 3.37 -16.44
C ILE A 311 -13.77 3.56 -17.93
N ASN A 312 -12.72 2.93 -18.46
CA ASN A 312 -12.43 2.92 -19.89
C ASN A 312 -13.24 1.85 -20.62
N ASP A 313 -13.33 0.64 -20.05
CA ASP A 313 -14.10 -0.48 -20.59
C ASP A 313 -14.59 -1.38 -19.45
N TYR A 314 -15.88 -1.72 -19.47
CA TYR A 314 -16.48 -2.63 -18.49
C TYR A 314 -16.08 -4.08 -18.72
N ILE A 315 -15.59 -4.41 -19.93
CA ILE A 315 -15.27 -5.77 -20.36
C ILE A 315 -16.41 -6.76 -20.05
N THR A 316 -17.65 -6.33 -20.24
CA THR A 316 -18.89 -7.00 -19.81
C THR A 316 -19.00 -8.47 -20.25
N SER A 317 -18.47 -8.81 -21.43
CA SER A 317 -18.44 -10.20 -21.92
C SER A 317 -17.58 -11.13 -21.05
N PHE A 318 -16.67 -10.57 -20.26
CA PHE A 318 -15.80 -11.26 -19.31
C PHE A 318 -16.17 -10.98 -17.86
N SER A 319 -16.65 -9.78 -17.54
CA SER A 319 -16.92 -9.37 -16.15
C SER A 319 -18.37 -9.50 -15.71
N GLY A 320 -19.30 -9.55 -16.66
CA GLY A 320 -20.74 -9.48 -16.39
C GLY A 320 -21.22 -8.12 -15.84
N ILE A 321 -20.35 -7.11 -15.75
CA ILE A 321 -20.69 -5.79 -15.20
C ILE A 321 -21.26 -4.90 -16.30
N GLU A 322 -22.39 -4.27 -16.02
CA GLU A 322 -23.07 -3.33 -16.91
C GLU A 322 -22.97 -1.88 -16.41
N PRO A 323 -23.08 -0.88 -17.31
CA PRO A 323 -23.18 0.52 -16.91
C PRO A 323 -24.36 0.75 -15.97
N GLY A 324 -24.13 1.38 -14.82
CA GLY A 324 -25.14 1.57 -13.77
C GLY A 324 -25.02 0.60 -12.59
N ASP A 325 -24.30 -0.52 -12.74
CA ASP A 325 -24.17 -1.51 -11.65
C ASP A 325 -23.31 -1.02 -10.48
N LEU A 326 -22.37 -0.11 -10.75
CA LEU A 326 -21.35 0.33 -9.78
C LEU A 326 -21.67 1.67 -9.11
N THR A 327 -22.81 2.29 -9.43
CA THR A 327 -23.26 3.56 -8.85
C THR A 327 -24.50 3.35 -7.97
N PRO A 328 -24.50 3.75 -6.68
CA PRO A 328 -25.57 3.38 -5.75
C PRO A 328 -26.96 3.88 -6.14
N GLU A 329 -27.03 5.02 -6.83
CA GLU A 329 -28.27 5.68 -7.25
C GLU A 329 -28.96 4.98 -8.42
N LYS A 330 -28.18 4.31 -9.29
CA LYS A 330 -28.70 3.61 -10.48
C LYS A 330 -28.81 2.11 -10.25
N SER A 331 -27.88 1.54 -9.48
CA SER A 331 -27.73 0.11 -9.33
C SER A 331 -28.87 -0.52 -8.54
N SER A 332 -29.34 -1.67 -8.99
CA SER A 332 -30.19 -2.56 -8.21
C SER A 332 -29.37 -3.55 -7.35
N LYS A 333 -28.05 -3.54 -7.48
CA LYS A 333 -27.13 -4.47 -6.82
C LYS A 333 -26.62 -3.95 -5.47
N THR A 334 -25.93 -4.81 -4.74
CA THR A 334 -25.31 -4.49 -3.44
C THR A 334 -24.02 -3.69 -3.64
N VAL A 335 -24.16 -2.37 -3.83
CA VAL A 335 -23.00 -1.49 -4.00
C VAL A 335 -22.39 -1.12 -2.66
N VAL A 336 -21.11 -1.41 -2.48
CA VAL A 336 -20.32 -1.14 -1.27
C VAL A 336 -19.04 -0.37 -1.62
N THR A 337 -18.39 0.23 -0.63
CA THR A 337 -17.09 0.86 -0.84
C THR A 337 -15.98 -0.19 -1.01
N LEU A 338 -14.92 0.15 -1.74
CA LEU A 338 -13.74 -0.72 -1.88
C LEU A 338 -13.15 -1.11 -0.51
N GLN A 339 -13.13 -0.18 0.46
CA GLN A 339 -12.64 -0.48 1.81
C GLN A 339 -13.47 -1.57 2.50
N THR A 340 -14.78 -1.59 2.27
CA THR A 340 -15.69 -2.57 2.87
C THR A 340 -15.46 -3.96 2.31
N ALA A 341 -15.43 -4.08 0.98
CA ALA A 341 -15.16 -5.36 0.31
C ALA A 341 -13.76 -5.88 0.68
N TYR A 342 -12.74 -5.02 0.63
CA TYR A 342 -11.38 -5.37 1.04
C TYR A 342 -11.32 -5.83 2.50
N ARG A 343 -12.03 -5.14 3.41
CA ARG A 343 -12.11 -5.50 4.83
C ARG A 343 -12.70 -6.89 5.01
N LYS A 344 -13.76 -7.26 4.29
CA LYS A 344 -14.37 -8.60 4.36
C LYS A 344 -13.39 -9.68 3.89
N ILE A 345 -12.74 -9.50 2.74
CA ILE A 345 -11.76 -10.48 2.22
C ILE A 345 -10.54 -10.59 3.15
N TRP A 346 -10.03 -9.45 3.64
CA TRP A 346 -8.94 -9.38 4.60
C TRP A 346 -9.30 -10.10 5.92
N LEU A 347 -10.55 -10.01 6.37
CA LEU A 347 -11.01 -10.72 7.56
C LEU A 347 -11.02 -12.23 7.34
N LEU A 348 -11.58 -12.71 6.22
CA LEU A 348 -11.55 -14.14 5.88
C LEU A 348 -10.12 -14.67 5.81
N LEU A 349 -9.20 -13.90 5.22
CA LEU A 349 -7.77 -14.23 5.19
C LEU A 349 -7.19 -14.39 6.60
N ASN A 350 -7.38 -13.41 7.46
CA ASN A 350 -6.76 -13.37 8.80
C ASN A 350 -7.47 -14.26 9.84
N LEU A 351 -8.72 -14.64 9.60
CA LEU A 351 -9.42 -15.69 10.33
C LEU A 351 -8.95 -17.10 9.93
N GLY A 352 -8.07 -17.20 8.92
CA GLY A 352 -7.46 -18.46 8.51
C GLY A 352 -8.28 -19.27 7.51
N CYS A 353 -9.26 -18.66 6.82
CA CYS A 353 -10.04 -19.35 5.79
C CYS A 353 -9.17 -19.84 4.64
N VAL A 354 -9.60 -20.89 3.96
CA VAL A 354 -8.97 -21.44 2.76
C VAL A 354 -9.83 -21.06 1.56
N PHE A 355 -9.23 -20.34 0.61
CA PHE A 355 -9.87 -19.85 -0.60
C PHE A 355 -9.74 -20.86 -1.74
N VAL A 356 -10.87 -21.28 -2.28
CA VAL A 356 -11.00 -22.07 -3.51
C VAL A 356 -11.40 -21.15 -4.65
N GLY A 357 -10.87 -21.37 -5.84
CA GLY A 357 -11.23 -20.57 -7.01
C GLY A 357 -10.51 -21.07 -8.26
N HIS A 358 -10.59 -20.31 -9.34
CA HIS A 358 -9.95 -20.67 -10.61
C HIS A 358 -9.08 -19.53 -11.12
N SER A 359 -7.76 -19.72 -11.19
CA SER A 359 -6.77 -18.70 -11.57
C SER A 359 -6.62 -17.53 -10.58
N LEU A 360 -6.86 -17.78 -9.29
CA LEU A 360 -6.85 -16.79 -8.19
C LEU A 360 -5.61 -15.90 -8.08
N SER A 361 -4.46 -16.34 -8.59
CA SER A 361 -3.23 -15.54 -8.57
C SER A 361 -3.37 -14.17 -9.27
N GLY A 362 -4.19 -14.10 -10.33
CA GLY A 362 -4.49 -12.86 -11.04
C GLY A 362 -5.40 -11.97 -10.20
N ASP A 363 -6.45 -12.56 -9.64
CA ASP A 363 -7.48 -11.86 -8.89
C ASP A 363 -6.91 -11.26 -7.60
N PHE A 364 -6.15 -12.04 -6.82
CA PHE A 364 -5.52 -11.54 -5.61
C PHE A 364 -4.54 -10.39 -5.87
N ARG A 365 -3.81 -10.44 -6.99
CA ARG A 365 -2.96 -9.33 -7.42
C ARG A 365 -3.78 -8.09 -7.74
N ALA A 366 -4.89 -8.24 -8.46
CA ALA A 366 -5.75 -7.12 -8.85
C ALA A 366 -6.54 -6.54 -7.67
N ILE A 367 -6.94 -7.37 -6.70
CA ILE A 367 -7.53 -6.97 -5.41
C ILE A 367 -6.49 -6.29 -4.50
N ASN A 368 -5.19 -6.49 -4.77
CA ASN A 368 -4.07 -6.04 -3.95
C ASN A 368 -4.05 -6.69 -2.56
N ILE A 369 -4.17 -8.02 -2.53
CA ILE A 369 -4.07 -8.84 -1.32
C ILE A 369 -3.12 -10.02 -1.55
N GLN A 370 -2.24 -10.29 -0.59
CA GLN A 370 -1.32 -11.43 -0.65
C GLN A 370 -1.85 -12.56 0.24
N VAL A 371 -2.33 -13.65 -0.37
CA VAL A 371 -2.81 -14.83 0.34
C VAL A 371 -1.68 -15.87 0.46
N PRO A 372 -1.40 -16.41 1.67
CA PRO A 372 -0.43 -17.49 1.85
C PRO A 372 -0.78 -18.72 1.00
N PRO A 373 0.21 -19.39 0.35
CA PRO A 373 -0.07 -20.55 -0.50
C PRO A 373 -0.86 -21.68 0.19
N GLN A 374 -0.71 -21.84 1.50
CA GLN A 374 -1.41 -22.84 2.31
C GLN A 374 -2.93 -22.59 2.37
N GLN A 375 -3.36 -21.34 2.19
CA GLN A 375 -4.76 -20.93 2.17
C GLN A 375 -5.34 -20.86 0.74
N VAL A 376 -4.59 -21.23 -0.30
CA VAL A 376 -5.07 -21.18 -1.69
C VAL A 376 -5.30 -22.59 -2.24
N ARG A 377 -6.46 -22.80 -2.85
CA ARG A 377 -6.84 -24.00 -3.62
C ARG A 377 -7.25 -23.55 -5.01
N ASP A 378 -6.25 -23.22 -5.82
CA ASP A 378 -6.46 -22.76 -7.20
C ASP A 378 -6.67 -23.95 -8.14
N THR A 379 -7.90 -24.14 -8.60
CA THR A 379 -8.26 -25.25 -9.49
C THR A 379 -7.54 -25.19 -10.84
N ALA A 380 -7.16 -24.01 -11.31
CA ALA A 380 -6.39 -23.88 -12.55
C ALA A 380 -4.97 -24.45 -12.39
N GLU A 381 -4.39 -24.40 -11.18
CA GLU A 381 -3.12 -25.03 -10.86
C GLU A 381 -3.28 -26.53 -10.52
N LEU A 382 -4.36 -26.89 -9.82
CA LEU A 382 -4.61 -28.29 -9.45
C LEU A 382 -4.83 -29.19 -10.67
N PHE A 383 -5.43 -28.66 -11.74
CA PHE A 383 -5.61 -29.37 -13.02
C PHE A 383 -4.54 -29.02 -14.07
N TYR A 384 -3.37 -28.49 -13.68
CA TYR A 384 -2.31 -28.10 -14.62
C TYR A 384 -1.24 -29.18 -14.80
N LEU A 385 -1.08 -29.66 -16.04
CA LEU A 385 0.08 -30.46 -16.44
C LEU A 385 1.22 -29.56 -16.96
N LYS A 386 2.27 -29.38 -16.16
CA LYS A 386 3.43 -28.50 -16.49
C LYS A 386 4.07 -28.82 -17.84
N ARG A 387 4.11 -30.09 -18.25
CA ARG A 387 4.67 -30.51 -19.55
C ARG A 387 3.90 -29.95 -20.75
N GLU A 388 2.59 -29.70 -20.59
CA GLU A 388 1.71 -29.18 -21.64
C GLU A 388 1.80 -27.66 -21.78
N LYS A 389 2.42 -26.95 -20.82
CA LYS A 389 2.62 -25.49 -20.82
C LYS A 389 1.34 -24.64 -21.03
N ARG A 390 0.17 -25.23 -20.79
CA ARG A 390 -1.15 -24.60 -20.94
C ARG A 390 -2.02 -24.91 -19.73
N LYS A 391 -2.52 -23.88 -19.05
CA LYS A 391 -3.59 -24.02 -18.07
C LYS A 391 -4.94 -24.17 -18.78
N LEU A 392 -5.82 -24.98 -18.20
CA LEU A 392 -7.16 -25.23 -18.71
C LEU A 392 -8.13 -24.21 -18.11
N GLY A 393 -9.01 -23.64 -18.94
CA GLY A 393 -10.01 -22.67 -18.48
C GLY A 393 -11.22 -23.34 -17.83
N LEU A 394 -11.92 -22.59 -16.98
CA LEU A 394 -13.07 -23.05 -16.20
C LEU A 394 -14.16 -23.70 -17.08
N LYS A 395 -14.66 -23.00 -18.11
CA LYS A 395 -15.68 -23.54 -19.04
C LYS A 395 -15.29 -24.90 -19.61
N PHE A 396 -14.02 -25.06 -20.00
CA PHE A 396 -13.53 -26.29 -20.61
C PHE A 396 -13.45 -27.43 -19.60
N LEU A 397 -12.94 -27.18 -18.39
CA LEU A 397 -12.88 -28.18 -17.33
C LEU A 397 -14.27 -28.64 -16.90
N MET A 398 -15.21 -27.71 -16.74
CA MET A 398 -16.60 -28.03 -16.38
C MET A 398 -17.26 -28.92 -17.42
N TYR A 399 -17.04 -28.62 -18.71
CA TYR A 399 -17.53 -29.45 -19.79
C TYR A 399 -16.90 -30.85 -19.78
N GLN A 400 -15.58 -30.96 -19.64
CA GLN A 400 -14.91 -32.27 -19.73
C GLN A 400 -15.14 -33.19 -18.51
N LEU A 401 -15.33 -32.62 -17.32
CA LEU A 401 -15.47 -33.40 -16.09
C LEU A 401 -16.92 -33.65 -15.70
N PHE A 402 -17.84 -32.76 -16.08
CA PHE A 402 -19.25 -32.83 -15.68
C PHE A 402 -20.23 -32.82 -16.86
N ASN A 403 -19.75 -32.70 -18.10
CA ASN A 403 -20.58 -32.44 -19.28
C ASN A 403 -21.50 -31.20 -19.11
N ASP A 404 -21.01 -30.24 -18.33
CA ASP A 404 -21.75 -29.05 -17.92
C ASP A 404 -21.27 -27.82 -18.68
N ARG A 405 -22.21 -27.00 -19.15
CA ARG A 405 -21.93 -25.78 -19.91
C ARG A 405 -22.20 -24.58 -19.02
N VAL A 406 -21.17 -24.13 -18.34
CA VAL A 406 -21.19 -22.94 -17.48
C VAL A 406 -20.89 -21.67 -18.27
N GLN A 407 -21.23 -20.50 -17.71
CA GLN A 407 -20.97 -19.19 -18.31
C GLN A 407 -21.57 -19.09 -19.74
N THR A 408 -22.82 -19.54 -19.91
CA THR A 408 -23.52 -19.55 -21.21
C THR A 408 -24.18 -18.22 -21.56
N GLY A 409 -24.45 -17.37 -20.56
CA GLY A 409 -24.95 -15.99 -20.69
C GLY A 409 -23.86 -14.95 -20.40
N ASN A 410 -24.27 -13.83 -19.79
CA ASN A 410 -23.32 -12.90 -19.17
C ASN A 410 -22.55 -13.62 -18.04
N HIS A 411 -21.32 -13.19 -17.80
CA HIS A 411 -20.47 -13.78 -16.76
C HIS A 411 -21.11 -13.55 -15.38
N ASP A 412 -21.09 -14.57 -14.53
CA ASP A 412 -21.60 -14.47 -13.16
C ASP A 412 -20.61 -15.06 -12.16
N SER A 413 -20.04 -14.17 -11.36
CA SER A 413 -19.03 -14.51 -10.36
C SER A 413 -19.52 -15.55 -9.32
N ILE A 414 -20.83 -15.60 -9.02
CA ILE A 414 -21.38 -16.63 -8.12
C ILE A 414 -21.35 -18.02 -8.78
N GLU A 415 -21.79 -18.13 -10.04
CA GLU A 415 -21.71 -19.37 -10.83
C GLU A 415 -20.27 -19.89 -10.91
N ASP A 416 -19.30 -18.99 -11.04
CA ASP A 416 -17.90 -19.34 -11.20
C ASP A 416 -17.23 -19.79 -9.92
N ALA A 417 -17.51 -19.11 -8.80
CA ALA A 417 -17.10 -19.59 -7.48
C ALA A 417 -17.68 -21.00 -7.22
N HIS A 418 -18.94 -21.26 -7.61
CA HIS A 418 -19.58 -22.55 -7.46
C HIS A 418 -18.94 -23.62 -8.36
N SER A 419 -18.63 -23.28 -9.61
CA SER A 419 -17.94 -24.15 -10.56
C SER A 419 -16.53 -24.51 -10.09
N ALA A 420 -15.78 -23.53 -9.57
CA ALA A 420 -14.47 -23.77 -8.98
C ALA A 420 -14.56 -24.67 -7.74
N LEU A 421 -15.57 -24.48 -6.88
CA LEU A 421 -15.80 -25.37 -5.73
C LEU A 421 -16.07 -26.81 -6.19
N ARG A 422 -16.93 -27.00 -7.20
CA ARG A 422 -17.21 -28.32 -7.79
C ARG A 422 -15.95 -28.98 -8.36
N LEU A 423 -15.13 -28.22 -9.10
CA LEU A 423 -13.85 -28.71 -9.60
C LEU A 423 -12.91 -29.12 -8.48
N TYR A 424 -12.85 -28.35 -7.40
CA TYR A 424 -12.03 -28.71 -6.25
C TYR A 424 -12.50 -30.01 -5.59
N ARG A 425 -13.82 -30.21 -5.43
CA ARG A 425 -14.37 -31.48 -4.94
C ARG A 425 -14.01 -32.65 -5.87
N LYS A 426 -14.14 -32.47 -7.19
CA LYS A 426 -13.76 -33.50 -8.16
C LYS A 426 -12.26 -33.79 -8.15
N TYR A 427 -11.41 -32.79 -7.96
CA TYR A 427 -9.98 -32.98 -7.78
C TYR A 427 -9.68 -33.87 -6.57
N LEU A 428 -10.35 -33.64 -5.42
CA LEU A 428 -10.17 -34.46 -4.22
C LEU A 428 -10.63 -35.91 -4.46
N GLU A 429 -11.76 -36.10 -5.13
CA GLU A 429 -12.28 -37.43 -5.51
C GLU A 429 -11.30 -38.19 -6.40
N LEU A 430 -10.85 -37.58 -7.50
CA LEU A 430 -9.88 -38.17 -8.43
C LEU A 430 -8.53 -38.48 -7.76
N LYS A 431 -8.09 -37.60 -6.86
CA LYS A 431 -6.84 -37.79 -6.11
C LYS A 431 -6.96 -38.95 -5.12
N GLN A 432 -8.10 -39.11 -4.47
CA GLN A 432 -8.37 -40.21 -3.55
C GLN A 432 -8.50 -41.56 -4.29
N ALA A 433 -9.09 -41.55 -5.49
CA ALA A 433 -9.20 -42.72 -6.35
C ALA A 433 -7.89 -43.09 -7.07
N GLY A 434 -6.91 -42.18 -7.13
CA GLY A 434 -5.65 -42.38 -7.87
C GLY A 434 -5.77 -42.17 -9.39
N GLU A 435 -6.89 -41.61 -9.85
CA GLU A 435 -7.25 -41.46 -11.28
C GLU A 435 -6.92 -40.07 -11.86
N LEU A 436 -6.37 -39.17 -11.05
CA LEU A 436 -6.14 -37.77 -11.42
C LEU A 436 -5.23 -37.62 -12.65
N GLU A 437 -4.08 -38.30 -12.66
CA GLU A 437 -3.08 -38.13 -13.73
C GLU A 437 -3.61 -38.68 -15.07
N GLU A 438 -4.27 -39.83 -15.05
CA GLU A 438 -4.91 -40.42 -16.24
C GLU A 438 -6.03 -39.52 -16.78
N THR A 439 -6.89 -39.02 -15.89
CA THR A 439 -7.96 -38.09 -16.24
C THR A 439 -7.40 -36.82 -16.86
N LEU A 440 -6.33 -36.24 -16.29
CA LEU A 440 -5.69 -35.06 -16.84
C LEU A 440 -5.12 -35.34 -18.23
N GLN A 441 -4.39 -36.45 -18.42
CA GLN A 441 -3.87 -36.81 -19.73
C GLN A 441 -4.98 -36.91 -20.79
N ARG A 442 -6.10 -37.53 -20.45
CA ARG A 442 -7.29 -37.62 -21.31
C ARG A 442 -7.84 -36.23 -21.66
N ILE A 443 -8.05 -35.37 -20.67
CA ILE A 443 -8.59 -34.01 -20.88
C ILE A 443 -7.67 -33.17 -21.78
N TYR A 444 -6.36 -33.26 -21.60
CA TYR A 444 -5.41 -32.54 -22.45
C TYR A 444 -5.41 -33.08 -23.89
N LEU A 445 -5.48 -34.40 -24.08
CA LEU A 445 -5.57 -35.02 -25.39
C LEU A 445 -6.86 -34.59 -26.12
N GLU A 446 -8.02 -34.68 -25.47
CA GLU A 446 -9.30 -34.18 -25.99
C GLU A 446 -9.25 -32.66 -26.25
N GLY A 447 -8.53 -31.93 -25.40
CA GLY A 447 -8.23 -30.51 -25.57
C GLY A 447 -7.45 -30.20 -26.84
N GLN A 448 -6.47 -31.02 -27.21
CA GLN A 448 -5.73 -30.84 -28.46
C GLN A 448 -6.64 -31.02 -29.69
N TYR A 449 -7.54 -32.01 -29.68
CA TYR A 449 -8.50 -32.24 -30.76
C TYR A 449 -9.55 -31.11 -30.86
N SER A 450 -10.06 -30.63 -29.73
CA SER A 450 -11.08 -29.57 -29.65
C SER A 450 -10.50 -28.15 -29.68
N ARG A 451 -9.18 -28.01 -29.76
CA ARG A 451 -8.44 -26.75 -29.56
C ARG A 451 -8.80 -26.06 -28.24
N PHE A 452 -9.10 -26.85 -27.21
CA PHE A 452 -9.47 -26.42 -25.86
C PHE A 452 -10.70 -25.50 -25.85
N ARG A 453 -11.65 -25.75 -26.75
CA ARG A 453 -12.93 -25.04 -26.83
C ARG A 453 -14.07 -26.00 -26.54
N VAL A 454 -15.09 -25.49 -25.85
CA VAL A 454 -16.34 -26.22 -25.69
C VAL A 454 -17.05 -26.25 -27.06
N PRO A 455 -17.55 -27.40 -27.53
CA PRO A 455 -18.28 -27.47 -28.79
C PRO A 455 -19.51 -26.55 -28.77
N SER A 456 -19.70 -25.73 -29.80
CA SER A 456 -20.93 -24.96 -29.98
C SER A 456 -22.13 -25.92 -30.05
N SER A 457 -23.24 -25.56 -29.40
CA SER A 457 -24.51 -26.30 -29.54
C SER A 457 -24.90 -26.31 -31.02
N GLN A 458 -25.22 -27.48 -31.57
CA GLN A 458 -25.87 -27.57 -32.89
C GLN A 458 -27.27 -26.99 -32.85
#